data_AF-A0A5D2MAN6-F1
#
_entry.id   AF-A0A5D2MAN6-F1
#
_cell.length_a   1.000
_cell.length_b   1.000
_cell.length_c   1.000
_cell.angle_alpha   90.00
_cell.angle_beta   90.00
_cell.angle_gamma   90.00
#
_symmetry.space_group_name_H-M   'P 1'
#
loop_
_entity.id
_entity.type
_entity.pdbx_description
1 polymer ?
#
loop_
_entity_poly.entity_id
_entity_poly.type
_entity_poly.pdbx_seq_one_letter_code
_entity_poly.pdbx_strand_id
1 'polypeptide(L)'
;MAIEKVLIANNTSIIQDEVLAHRLGLVPIRVDPRLFDYLSENDQPNEKNTIVFKLHVQCKRGSPRITVKSDALKWLPNGSELVKETRNAASDSSSKPETYTYFGCSQETIPEFVKNPIIPKYPDIIIAKLGPGQEIEPEAHAAKGIGKTHAKWSPVATAWYRMLPEVVLLEDIEDDLAEELKSKCPVNVFDIEDLGKGRRRATVARPRACTLCRECIRGDDWEKRVALHRVKDHFIFTIESTGALPPEVLFTEAVKILEDECERVITELS
;
A
#
# COMPACT_ATOMS: atom_id res chain seq x y z
N MET A 1 6.45 -5.96 -4.05
CA MET A 1 7.92 -5.87 -3.84
C MET A 1 8.17 -4.83 -2.76
N ALA A 2 9.05 -5.10 -1.80
CA ALA A 2 9.48 -4.14 -0.78
C ALA A 2 10.95 -4.36 -0.42
N ILE A 3 11.64 -3.33 0.08
CA ILE A 3 13.04 -3.41 0.49
C ILE A 3 13.17 -4.36 1.70
N GLU A 4 14.02 -5.37 1.55
CA GLU A 4 14.26 -6.42 2.54
C GLU A 4 15.65 -6.34 3.16
N LYS A 5 16.68 -6.22 2.31
CA LYS A 5 18.08 -6.10 2.77
C LYS A 5 18.60 -4.72 2.42
N VAL A 6 19.33 -4.12 3.35
CA VAL A 6 20.01 -2.83 3.15
C VAL A 6 21.48 -3.03 3.50
N LEU A 7 22.35 -2.86 2.51
CA LEU A 7 23.78 -2.93 2.61
C LEU A 7 24.31 -1.51 2.76
N ILE A 8 24.96 -1.19 3.87
CA ILE A 8 25.42 0.17 4.15
C ILE A 8 26.92 0.24 3.89
N ALA A 9 27.32 0.96 2.84
CA ALA A 9 28.73 1.23 2.58
C ALA A 9 29.23 2.35 3.50
N ASN A 10 28.42 3.40 3.67
CA ASN A 10 28.71 4.50 4.58
C ASN A 10 27.42 5.15 5.11
N ASN A 11 27.38 5.45 6.40
CA ASN A 11 26.34 6.29 7.00
C ASN A 11 26.97 7.16 8.10
N THR A 12 27.11 8.45 7.82
CA THR A 12 27.58 9.45 8.79
C THR A 12 26.44 10.41 9.22
N SER A 13 25.21 10.05 8.90
CA SER A 13 24.03 10.80 9.29
C SER A 13 23.73 10.64 10.79
N ILE A 14 22.74 11.40 11.29
CA ILE A 14 22.27 11.27 12.67
C ILE A 14 21.36 10.04 12.85
N ILE A 15 20.78 9.53 11.75
CA ILE A 15 19.86 8.40 11.79
C ILE A 15 20.68 7.12 11.86
N GLN A 16 20.38 6.27 12.84
CA GLN A 16 20.99 4.96 13.00
C GLN A 16 20.69 4.05 11.81
N ASP A 17 21.61 3.15 11.51
CA ASP A 17 21.55 2.23 10.38
C ASP A 17 20.25 1.42 10.34
N GLU A 18 19.85 0.84 11.48
CA GLU A 18 18.63 0.05 11.60
C GLU A 18 17.36 0.88 11.37
N VAL A 19 17.37 2.15 11.81
CA VAL A 19 16.24 3.06 11.62
C VAL A 19 16.16 3.51 10.16
N LEU A 20 17.31 3.79 9.53
CA LEU A 20 17.39 4.11 8.10
C LEU A 20 16.88 2.94 7.25
N ALA A 21 17.35 1.73 7.54
CA ALA A 21 16.91 0.51 6.86
C ALA A 21 15.41 0.26 7.03
N HIS A 22 14.88 0.44 8.24
CA HIS A 22 13.44 0.33 8.50
C HIS A 22 12.62 1.33 7.68
N ARG A 23 13.06 2.60 7.60
CA ARG A 23 12.38 3.62 6.78
C ARG A 23 12.41 3.27 5.30
N LEU A 24 13.55 2.81 4.78
CA LEU A 24 13.68 2.34 3.40
C LEU A 24 12.74 1.16 3.11
N GLY A 25 12.62 0.22 4.05
CA GLY A 25 11.70 -0.92 3.98
C GLY A 25 10.24 -0.55 3.74
N LEU A 26 9.81 0.63 4.22
CA LEU A 26 8.44 1.13 4.11
C LEU A 26 8.18 1.98 2.86
N VAL A 27 9.19 2.25 2.02
CA VAL A 27 9.00 2.98 0.77
C VAL A 27 8.31 2.08 -0.26
N PRO A 28 7.09 2.40 -0.71
CA PRO A 28 6.40 1.59 -1.71
C PRO A 28 7.09 1.71 -3.07
N ILE A 29 7.32 0.58 -3.72
CA ILE A 29 7.96 0.51 -5.05
C ILE A 29 6.86 0.33 -6.10
N ARG A 30 6.92 1.15 -7.16
CA ARG A 30 6.02 1.03 -8.31
C ARG A 30 6.55 -0.05 -9.25
N VAL A 31 6.12 -1.28 -9.03
CA VAL A 31 6.49 -2.44 -9.85
C VAL A 31 5.42 -3.51 -9.74
N ASP A 32 5.17 -4.23 -10.82
CA ASP A 32 4.27 -5.38 -10.81
C ASP A 32 4.96 -6.60 -10.18
N PRO A 33 4.53 -7.07 -8.98
CA PRO A 33 5.14 -8.21 -8.32
C PRO A 33 4.90 -9.56 -9.03
N ARG A 34 4.02 -9.63 -10.02
CA ARG A 34 3.76 -10.85 -10.80
C ARG A 34 4.92 -11.19 -11.74
N LEU A 35 5.75 -10.21 -12.07
CA LEU A 35 6.94 -10.37 -12.91
C LEU A 35 8.17 -10.91 -12.13
N PHE A 36 8.01 -11.15 -10.83
CA PHE A 36 9.10 -11.58 -9.95
C PHE A 36 8.76 -12.89 -9.24
N ASP A 37 9.80 -13.70 -9.05
CA ASP A 37 9.77 -14.92 -8.27
C ASP A 37 9.97 -14.61 -6.77
N TYR A 38 9.55 -15.55 -5.91
CA TYR A 38 9.88 -15.49 -4.50
C TYR A 38 11.36 -15.84 -4.30
N LEU A 39 12.01 -15.18 -3.34
CA LEU A 39 13.39 -15.48 -2.94
C LEU A 39 13.36 -16.43 -1.73
N SER A 40 13.80 -17.67 -1.92
CA SER A 40 13.96 -18.66 -0.84
C SER A 40 15.29 -18.47 -0.09
N GLU A 41 15.45 -19.08 1.08
CA GLU A 41 16.65 -18.93 1.92
C GLU A 41 17.95 -19.36 1.20
N ASN A 42 17.86 -20.36 0.33
CA ASN A 42 18.99 -20.91 -0.42
C ASN A 42 19.19 -20.25 -1.79
N ASP A 43 18.29 -19.35 -2.21
CA ASP A 43 18.33 -18.77 -3.54
C ASP A 43 19.37 -17.64 -3.60
N GLN A 44 20.12 -17.61 -4.71
CA GLN A 44 20.96 -16.47 -5.02
C GLN A 44 20.10 -15.30 -5.54
N PRO A 45 20.28 -14.07 -5.01
CA PRO A 45 19.64 -12.88 -5.57
C PRO A 45 20.00 -12.68 -7.04
N ASN A 46 19.01 -12.64 -7.92
CA ASN A 46 19.16 -12.52 -9.37
C ASN A 46 18.10 -11.57 -9.97
N GLU A 47 18.12 -11.41 -11.29
CA GLU A 47 17.27 -10.44 -12.01
C GLU A 47 15.77 -10.77 -11.95
N LYS A 48 15.38 -11.99 -11.59
CA LYS A 48 13.98 -12.45 -11.54
C LYS A 48 13.38 -12.37 -10.15
N ASN A 49 14.19 -12.34 -9.09
CA ASN A 49 13.70 -12.36 -7.70
C ASN A 49 14.05 -11.08 -6.90
N THR A 50 15.00 -10.29 -7.38
CA THR A 50 15.55 -9.15 -6.65
C THR A 50 15.56 -7.87 -7.48
N ILE A 51 15.25 -6.75 -6.85
CA ILE A 51 15.43 -5.39 -7.40
C ILE A 51 16.46 -4.69 -6.52
N VAL A 52 17.45 -4.03 -7.12
CA VAL A 52 18.47 -3.29 -6.39
C VAL A 52 18.31 -1.79 -6.60
N PHE A 53 18.40 -1.02 -5.51
CA PHE A 53 18.47 0.44 -5.53
C PHE A 53 19.76 0.91 -4.86
N LYS A 54 20.34 2.00 -5.37
CA LYS A 54 21.43 2.75 -4.74
C LYS A 54 20.93 4.09 -4.26
N LEU A 55 21.23 4.44 -3.03
CA LEU A 55 21.05 5.79 -2.50
C LEU A 55 22.43 6.34 -2.17
N HIS A 56 22.90 7.36 -2.88
CA HIS A 56 24.17 7.99 -2.60
C HIS A 56 23.99 9.51 -2.54
N VAL A 57 24.00 10.06 -1.32
CA VAL A 57 23.76 11.48 -1.10
C VAL A 57 24.73 12.03 -0.07
N GLN A 58 25.42 13.11 -0.44
CA GLN A 58 26.37 13.82 0.41
C GLN A 58 25.96 15.28 0.56
N CYS A 59 25.96 15.77 1.80
CA CYS A 59 25.84 17.19 2.11
C CYS A 59 27.24 17.81 2.20
N LYS A 60 27.63 18.61 1.20
CA LYS A 60 28.97 19.21 1.16
C LYS A 60 29.22 20.14 2.36
N ARG A 61 30.46 20.20 2.84
CA ARG A 61 30.86 21.15 3.91
C ARG A 61 30.58 22.59 3.45
N GLY A 62 29.97 23.39 4.32
CA GLY A 62 29.57 24.77 4.01
C GLY A 62 28.22 24.93 3.30
N SER A 63 27.59 23.85 2.86
CA SER A 63 26.22 23.89 2.32
C SER A 63 25.16 23.95 3.42
N PRO A 64 23.94 24.45 3.16
CA PRO A 64 22.83 24.31 4.09
C PRO A 64 22.44 22.83 4.26
N ARG A 65 21.71 22.53 5.35
CA ARG A 65 21.15 21.19 5.57
C ARG A 65 20.26 20.78 4.40
N ILE A 66 20.40 19.53 3.95
CA ILE A 66 19.62 18.97 2.85
C ILE A 66 18.64 17.92 3.37
N THR A 67 17.52 17.76 2.67
CA THR A 67 16.54 16.69 2.93
C THR A 67 16.68 15.64 1.84
N VAL A 68 17.00 14.41 2.24
CA VAL A 68 17.03 13.25 1.35
C VAL A 68 15.62 12.71 1.23
N LYS A 69 15.14 12.57 0.00
CA LYS A 69 13.82 12.02 -0.33
C LYS A 69 13.95 10.71 -1.10
N SER A 70 12.84 10.02 -1.29
CA SER A 70 12.78 8.73 -1.98
C SER A 70 13.18 8.80 -3.45
N ASP A 71 12.99 9.93 -4.14
CA ASP A 71 13.49 10.16 -5.51
C ASP A 71 15.00 9.96 -5.68
N ALA A 72 15.78 10.06 -4.60
CA ALA A 72 17.21 9.81 -4.61
C ALA A 72 17.58 8.31 -4.70
N LEU A 73 16.62 7.39 -4.54
CA LEU A 73 16.81 5.96 -4.78
C LEU A 73 16.90 5.68 -6.28
N LYS A 74 18.09 5.33 -6.75
CA LYS A 74 18.35 5.00 -8.15
C LYS A 74 18.30 3.50 -8.35
N TRP A 75 17.47 3.04 -9.28
CA TRP A 75 17.41 1.63 -9.65
C TRP A 75 18.71 1.20 -10.34
N LEU A 76 19.22 0.02 -9.95
CA LEU A 76 20.38 -0.63 -10.54
C LEU A 76 19.91 -1.88 -11.31
N PRO A 77 19.73 -1.81 -12.64
CA PRO A 77 19.15 -2.89 -13.42
C PRO A 77 20.12 -4.06 -13.67
N ASN A 78 21.41 -3.85 -13.41
CA ASN A 78 22.49 -4.84 -13.59
C ASN A 78 22.86 -5.53 -12.26
N GLY A 79 22.11 -5.28 -11.19
CA GLY A 79 22.37 -5.81 -9.86
C GLY A 79 23.21 -4.89 -8.98
N SER A 80 23.70 -5.44 -7.87
CA SER A 80 24.52 -4.77 -6.86
C SER A 80 25.88 -4.34 -7.41
N GLU A 81 26.29 -3.11 -7.10
CA GLU A 81 27.63 -2.58 -7.37
C GLU A 81 28.58 -2.85 -6.19
N LEU A 82 28.05 -3.19 -5.01
CA LEU A 82 28.86 -3.55 -3.84
C LEU A 82 29.47 -4.94 -3.99
N VAL A 83 30.78 -4.99 -3.74
CA VAL A 83 31.59 -6.22 -3.80
C VAL A 83 31.55 -6.93 -2.44
N LYS A 84 31.40 -8.25 -2.46
CA LYS A 84 31.54 -9.07 -1.26
C LYS A 84 33.02 -9.19 -0.89
N GLU A 85 33.37 -8.97 0.38
CA GLU A 85 34.72 -9.25 0.86
C GLU A 85 34.96 -10.78 0.89
N THR A 86 35.65 -11.31 -0.12
CA THR A 86 36.07 -12.70 -0.15
C THR A 86 37.32 -12.88 0.72
N ARG A 87 37.24 -13.71 1.78
CA ARG A 87 38.34 -13.94 2.75
C ARG A 87 39.61 -14.60 2.17
N ASN A 88 39.64 -14.94 0.88
CA ASN A 88 40.79 -15.60 0.25
C ASN A 88 41.37 -14.74 -0.88
N ALA A 89 42.21 -13.76 -0.50
CA ALA A 89 43.00 -12.94 -1.41
C ALA A 89 44.23 -13.71 -1.95
N ALA A 90 44.02 -14.88 -2.55
CA ALA A 90 45.09 -15.66 -3.18
C ALA A 90 44.57 -16.61 -4.28
N SER A 91 43.86 -16.10 -5.29
CA SER A 91 43.86 -16.72 -6.63
C SER A 91 43.13 -15.86 -7.66
N ASP A 92 43.82 -15.66 -8.79
CA ASP A 92 43.34 -15.27 -10.12
C ASP A 92 42.74 -13.87 -10.36
N SER A 93 43.61 -13.01 -10.91
CA SER A 93 43.36 -11.64 -11.39
C SER A 93 42.48 -11.51 -12.65
N SER A 94 41.65 -12.51 -12.96
CA SER A 94 40.86 -12.54 -14.20
C SER A 94 39.34 -12.70 -14.02
N SER A 95 38.86 -12.98 -12.80
CA SER A 95 37.42 -13.07 -12.52
C SER A 95 36.85 -11.72 -12.10
N LYS A 96 35.64 -11.39 -12.59
CA LYS A 96 34.90 -10.21 -12.11
C LYS A 96 34.68 -10.34 -10.60
N PRO A 97 34.81 -9.24 -9.83
CA PRO A 97 34.57 -9.26 -8.39
C PRO A 97 33.14 -9.75 -8.10
N GLU A 98 33.00 -10.62 -7.11
CA GLU A 98 31.70 -11.16 -6.71
C GLU A 98 30.89 -10.09 -5.97
N THR A 99 29.71 -9.74 -6.47
CA THR A 99 28.82 -8.77 -5.83
C THR A 99 27.69 -9.46 -5.06
N TYR A 100 26.83 -8.69 -4.38
CA TYR A 100 25.73 -9.25 -3.59
C TYR A 100 24.57 -9.86 -4.41
N THR A 101 24.62 -9.74 -5.74
CA THR A 101 23.63 -10.31 -6.67
C THR A 101 24.30 -10.92 -7.89
N TYR A 102 23.69 -11.92 -8.50
CA TYR A 102 24.14 -12.50 -9.76
C TYR A 102 23.06 -12.31 -10.83
N PHE A 103 23.17 -11.23 -11.61
CA PHE A 103 22.21 -10.91 -12.67
C PHE A 103 22.72 -11.45 -14.00
N GLY A 104 21.97 -12.38 -14.60
CA GLY A 104 22.31 -12.98 -15.89
C GLY A 104 22.06 -12.04 -17.07
N CYS A 105 21.12 -11.11 -16.91
CA CYS A 105 20.84 -10.04 -17.87
C CYS A 105 20.39 -8.76 -17.14
N SER A 106 20.39 -7.65 -17.88
CA SER A 106 19.92 -6.37 -17.35
C SER A 106 18.40 -6.33 -17.31
N GLN A 107 17.82 -5.94 -16.17
CA GLN A 107 16.37 -5.77 -16.06
C GLN A 107 15.85 -4.65 -16.97
N GLU A 108 16.68 -3.70 -17.40
CA GLU A 108 16.28 -2.69 -18.40
C GLU A 108 15.92 -3.30 -19.77
N THR A 109 16.34 -4.53 -20.06
CA THR A 109 15.99 -5.20 -21.32
C THR A 109 14.57 -5.79 -21.31
N ILE A 110 13.94 -5.86 -20.14
CA ILE A 110 12.58 -6.41 -19.98
C ILE A 110 11.57 -5.36 -20.48
N PRO A 111 10.75 -5.67 -21.51
CA PRO A 111 9.88 -4.69 -22.18
C PRO A 111 8.95 -3.92 -21.22
N GLU A 112 8.45 -4.60 -20.19
CA GLU A 112 7.59 -4.03 -19.17
C GLU A 112 8.28 -2.91 -18.39
N PHE A 113 9.58 -3.05 -18.11
CA PHE A 113 10.36 -2.09 -17.33
C PHE A 113 10.89 -0.94 -18.19
N VAL A 114 11.04 -1.12 -19.50
CA VAL A 114 11.31 -0.02 -20.44
C VAL A 114 10.13 0.96 -20.45
N LYS A 115 8.90 0.44 -20.54
CA LYS A 115 7.69 1.26 -20.54
C LYS A 115 7.40 1.86 -19.17
N ASN A 116 7.65 1.09 -18.10
CA ASN A 116 7.38 1.47 -16.73
C ASN A 116 8.61 1.24 -15.86
N PRO A 117 9.54 2.21 -15.77
CA PRO A 117 10.76 2.03 -14.99
C PRO A 117 10.43 1.81 -13.52
N ILE A 118 11.25 0.97 -12.89
CA ILE A 118 11.14 0.61 -11.49
C ILE A 118 11.62 1.81 -10.66
N ILE A 119 10.69 2.43 -9.95
CA ILE A 119 10.94 3.62 -9.13
C ILE A 119 10.14 3.55 -7.82
N PRO A 120 10.53 4.30 -6.79
CA PRO A 120 9.66 4.59 -5.66
C PRO A 120 8.34 5.20 -6.14
N LYS A 121 7.21 4.73 -5.59
CA LYS A 121 5.88 5.19 -6.01
C LYS A 121 5.65 6.68 -5.70
N TYR A 122 6.11 7.12 -4.53
CA TYR A 122 6.04 8.51 -4.11
C TYR A 122 7.47 9.05 -4.05
N PRO A 123 7.82 10.06 -4.85
CA PRO A 123 9.19 10.58 -4.94
C PRO A 123 9.57 11.50 -3.76
N ASP A 124 8.60 11.93 -2.97
CA ASP A 124 8.75 12.98 -1.98
C ASP A 124 8.79 12.49 -0.52
N ILE A 125 8.84 11.17 -0.30
CA ILE A 125 8.96 10.58 1.04
C ILE A 125 10.33 10.96 1.62
N ILE A 126 10.32 11.68 2.73
CA ILE A 126 11.55 12.07 3.42
C ILE A 126 12.20 10.82 4.05
N ILE A 127 13.42 10.51 3.64
CA ILE A 127 14.22 9.41 4.20
C ILE A 127 15.05 9.93 5.37
N ALA A 128 15.85 10.98 5.14
CA ALA A 128 16.81 11.52 6.10
C ALA A 128 17.00 13.03 5.93
N LYS A 129 17.62 13.67 6.93
CA LYS A 129 18.11 15.04 6.83
C LYS A 129 19.61 15.05 7.13
N LEU A 130 20.41 15.64 6.26
CA LEU A 130 21.87 15.64 6.36
C LEU A 130 22.38 17.06 6.66
N GLY A 131 23.29 17.13 7.64
CA GLY A 131 24.10 18.31 7.94
C GLY A 131 25.39 18.36 7.11
N PRO A 132 26.07 19.52 7.10
CA PRO A 132 27.29 19.71 6.32
C PRO A 132 28.37 18.68 6.69
N GLY A 133 28.91 17.99 5.71
CA GLY A 133 29.91 16.93 5.86
C GLY A 133 29.34 15.52 6.08
N GLN A 134 28.01 15.37 6.18
CA GLN A 134 27.38 14.06 6.32
C GLN A 134 27.03 13.44 4.96
N GLU A 135 27.02 12.12 4.93
CA GLU A 135 26.83 11.28 3.75
C GLU A 135 26.13 9.99 4.10
N ILE A 136 25.31 9.50 3.16
CA ILE A 136 24.70 8.17 3.19
C ILE A 136 24.93 7.48 1.85
N GLU A 137 25.33 6.22 1.91
CA GLU A 137 25.57 5.36 0.76
C GLU A 137 25.11 3.91 1.03
N PRO A 138 23.78 3.63 1.08
CA PRO A 138 23.30 2.26 1.08
C PRO A 138 22.89 1.74 -0.30
N GLU A 139 23.03 0.42 -0.48
CA GLU A 139 22.28 -0.35 -1.48
C GLU A 139 21.10 -1.07 -0.81
N ALA A 140 19.91 -0.95 -1.41
CA ALA A 140 18.68 -1.52 -0.90
C ALA A 140 18.15 -2.58 -1.88
N HIS A 141 18.03 -3.81 -1.39
CA HIS A 141 17.58 -4.97 -2.15
C HIS A 141 16.13 -5.26 -1.80
N ALA A 142 15.25 -5.14 -2.79
CA ALA A 142 13.83 -5.42 -2.66
C ALA A 142 13.49 -6.82 -3.18
N ALA A 143 12.61 -7.49 -2.45
CA ALA A 143 12.16 -8.84 -2.74
C ALA A 143 10.63 -8.93 -2.72
N LYS A 144 10.11 -10.00 -3.32
CA LYS A 144 8.70 -10.37 -3.25
C LYS A 144 8.40 -10.98 -1.89
N GLY A 145 7.25 -10.62 -1.31
CA GLY A 145 6.81 -11.09 -0.01
C GLY A 145 5.33 -10.78 0.21
N ILE A 146 4.81 -11.25 1.35
CA ILE A 146 3.39 -11.13 1.71
C ILE A 146 3.19 -10.32 2.98
N GLY A 147 2.06 -9.61 3.07
CA GLY A 147 1.72 -8.77 4.22
C GLY A 147 1.63 -9.53 5.55
N LYS A 148 1.33 -10.84 5.50
CA LYS A 148 1.34 -11.73 6.69
C LYS A 148 2.72 -11.84 7.33
N THR A 149 3.80 -11.81 6.54
CA THR A 149 5.18 -11.87 7.03
C THR A 149 5.60 -10.53 7.63
N HIS A 150 5.30 -9.43 6.94
CA HIS A 150 5.55 -8.08 7.44
C HIS A 150 4.63 -7.05 6.76
N ALA A 151 4.17 -6.06 7.52
CA ALA A 151 3.22 -5.05 7.05
C ALA A 151 3.71 -4.24 5.83
N LYS A 152 5.02 -4.12 5.62
CA LYS A 152 5.64 -3.45 4.46
C LYS A 152 5.25 -4.05 3.10
N TRP A 153 4.84 -5.32 3.07
CA TRP A 153 4.35 -5.98 1.87
C TRP A 153 2.82 -5.87 1.70
N SER A 154 2.11 -5.20 2.62
CA SER A 154 0.68 -4.91 2.41
C SER A 154 0.52 -4.01 1.18
N PRO A 155 -0.21 -4.44 0.13
CA PRO A 155 -0.40 -3.64 -1.07
C PRO A 155 -1.48 -2.56 -0.90
N VAL A 156 -2.17 -2.56 0.24
CA VAL A 156 -3.25 -1.63 0.55
C VAL A 156 -2.88 -0.75 1.74
N ALA A 157 -3.26 0.52 1.68
CA ALA A 157 -3.30 1.40 2.84
C ALA A 157 -4.40 0.93 3.79
N THR A 158 -5.59 0.67 3.24
CA THR A 158 -6.68 0.00 3.94
C THR A 158 -7.55 -0.77 2.95
N ALA A 159 -8.06 -1.91 3.41
CA ALA A 159 -9.10 -2.66 2.73
C ALA A 159 -10.12 -3.08 3.79
N TRP A 160 -11.35 -2.62 3.63
CA TRP A 160 -12.43 -2.91 4.57
C TRP A 160 -13.76 -2.92 3.84
N TYR A 161 -14.79 -3.44 4.51
CA TYR A 161 -16.14 -3.42 3.99
C TYR A 161 -17.13 -3.03 5.08
N ARG A 162 -18.31 -2.61 4.64
CA ARG A 162 -19.50 -2.51 5.48
C ARG A 162 -20.70 -3.04 4.72
N MET A 163 -21.71 -3.50 5.44
CA MET A 163 -22.99 -3.84 4.82
C MET A 163 -23.74 -2.57 4.40
N LEU A 164 -24.55 -2.66 3.34
CA LEU A 164 -25.45 -1.57 2.95
C LEU A 164 -26.41 -1.27 4.11
N PRO A 165 -26.44 -0.02 4.61
CA PRO A 165 -27.44 0.39 5.58
C PRO A 165 -28.83 0.31 4.98
N GLU A 166 -29.76 -0.25 5.75
CA GLU A 166 -31.18 -0.24 5.43
C GLU A 166 -31.86 0.64 6.49
N VAL A 167 -32.48 1.72 6.04
CA VAL A 167 -33.20 2.65 6.92
C VAL A 167 -34.67 2.53 6.57
N VAL A 168 -35.48 2.14 7.55
CA VAL A 168 -36.91 1.88 7.36
C VAL A 168 -37.70 2.90 8.17
N LEU A 169 -38.63 3.58 7.52
CA LEU A 169 -39.65 4.39 8.22
C LEU A 169 -40.79 3.43 8.58
N LEU A 170 -41.07 3.28 9.87
CA LEU A 170 -42.10 2.38 10.39
C LEU A 170 -43.51 2.98 10.29
N GLU A 171 -43.59 4.31 10.12
CA GLU A 171 -44.80 5.09 9.93
C GLU A 171 -44.52 6.26 8.96
N ASP A 172 -45.58 6.90 8.47
CA ASP A 172 -45.45 8.12 7.67
C ASP A 172 -45.05 9.29 8.59
N ILE A 173 -43.89 9.89 8.30
CA ILE A 173 -43.34 11.04 9.04
C ILE A 173 -43.55 12.29 8.20
N GLU A 174 -44.42 13.19 8.68
CA GLU A 174 -44.89 14.36 7.93
C GLU A 174 -44.45 15.69 8.55
N ASP A 175 -44.45 16.73 7.71
CA ASP A 175 -44.31 18.15 8.06
C ASP A 175 -43.14 18.45 9.01
N ASP A 176 -43.39 18.98 10.22
CA ASP A 176 -42.34 19.39 11.15
C ASP A 176 -41.45 18.24 11.60
N LEU A 177 -42.02 17.03 11.75
CA LEU A 177 -41.25 15.83 12.09
C LEU A 177 -40.37 15.39 10.91
N ALA A 178 -40.82 15.60 9.67
CA ALA A 178 -40.04 15.30 8.48
C ALA A 178 -38.80 16.22 8.37
N GLU A 179 -38.98 17.51 8.67
CA GLU A 179 -37.88 18.48 8.74
C GLU A 179 -36.92 18.16 9.90
N GLU A 180 -37.45 17.79 11.08
CA GLU A 180 -36.64 17.36 12.21
C GLU A 180 -35.78 16.14 11.82
N LEU A 181 -36.39 15.08 11.26
CA LEU A 181 -35.68 13.88 10.84
C LEU A 181 -34.58 14.17 9.81
N LYS A 182 -34.89 15.01 8.82
CA LYS A 182 -33.92 15.45 7.81
C LYS A 182 -32.76 16.19 8.46
N SER A 183 -33.04 17.10 9.39
CA SER A 183 -32.01 17.88 10.11
C SER A 183 -31.10 17.01 11.00
N LYS A 184 -31.61 15.91 11.56
CA LYS A 184 -30.85 14.96 12.39
C LYS A 184 -29.78 14.19 11.60
N CYS A 185 -29.89 14.12 10.27
CA CYS A 185 -28.98 13.35 9.44
C CYS A 185 -27.98 14.23 8.69
N PRO A 186 -26.72 14.36 9.17
CA PRO A 186 -25.73 15.25 8.56
C PRO A 186 -25.27 14.81 7.17
N VAL A 187 -25.52 13.55 6.80
CA VAL A 187 -25.18 12.97 5.49
C VAL A 187 -26.38 12.88 4.54
N ASN A 188 -27.48 13.58 4.88
CA ASN A 188 -28.65 13.75 4.03
C ASN A 188 -29.26 12.43 3.54
N VAL A 189 -29.38 11.41 4.40
CA VAL A 189 -30.04 10.13 4.05
C VAL A 189 -31.50 10.34 3.71
N PHE A 190 -32.16 11.24 4.45
CA PHE A 190 -33.57 11.57 4.27
C PHE A 190 -33.73 12.74 3.30
N ASP A 191 -34.82 12.72 2.55
CA ASP A 191 -35.30 13.86 1.78
C ASP A 191 -36.79 14.09 2.02
N ILE A 192 -37.32 15.20 1.50
CA ILE A 192 -38.71 15.57 1.69
C ILE A 192 -39.43 15.53 0.34
N GLU A 193 -40.51 14.75 0.30
CA GLU A 193 -41.43 14.65 -0.82
C GLU A 193 -42.66 15.54 -0.55
N ASP A 194 -43.03 16.37 -1.52
CA ASP A 194 -44.26 17.19 -1.46
C ASP A 194 -45.44 16.39 -2.01
N LEU A 195 -46.44 16.14 -1.15
CA LEU A 195 -47.66 15.40 -1.49
C LEU A 195 -48.78 16.30 -2.01
N GLY A 196 -48.54 17.61 -2.09
CA GLY A 196 -49.53 18.63 -2.44
C GLY A 196 -50.42 19.02 -1.26
N LYS A 197 -51.20 20.09 -1.44
CA LYS A 197 -52.05 20.71 -0.39
C LYS A 197 -51.27 21.13 0.87
N GLY A 198 -49.97 21.38 0.74
CA GLY A 198 -49.09 21.79 1.84
C GLY A 198 -48.58 20.64 2.72
N ARG A 199 -48.87 19.38 2.40
CA ARG A 199 -48.37 18.21 3.13
C ARG A 199 -47.03 17.74 2.58
N ARG A 200 -46.07 17.53 3.47
CA ARG A 200 -44.71 17.09 3.12
C ARG A 200 -44.37 15.83 3.91
N ARG A 201 -43.68 14.86 3.30
CA ARG A 201 -43.31 13.60 3.96
C ARG A 201 -41.82 13.29 3.81
N ALA A 202 -41.21 12.74 4.86
CA ALA A 202 -39.85 12.22 4.79
C ALA A 202 -39.77 10.94 3.95
N THR A 203 -38.72 10.83 3.14
CA THR A 203 -38.39 9.61 2.38
C THR A 203 -36.91 9.26 2.55
N VAL A 204 -36.57 7.98 2.47
CA VAL A 204 -35.18 7.51 2.55
C VAL A 204 -34.56 7.55 1.15
N ALA A 205 -34.01 8.69 0.76
CA ALA A 205 -33.48 8.90 -0.58
C ALA A 205 -32.07 8.31 -0.78
N ARG A 206 -31.22 8.34 0.26
CA ARG A 206 -29.78 7.99 0.14
C ARG A 206 -29.31 7.03 1.23
N PRO A 207 -29.86 5.80 1.33
CA PRO A 207 -29.50 4.85 2.39
C PRO A 207 -28.02 4.46 2.39
N ARG A 208 -27.38 4.40 1.21
CA ARG A 208 -25.94 4.11 1.07
C ARG A 208 -25.06 5.16 1.78
N ALA A 209 -25.50 6.41 1.86
CA ALA A 209 -24.74 7.48 2.53
C ALA A 209 -24.78 7.37 4.06
N CYS A 210 -25.71 6.60 4.62
CA CYS A 210 -25.86 6.45 6.06
C CYS A 210 -24.57 5.91 6.69
N THR A 211 -24.07 6.64 7.69
CA THR A 211 -22.89 6.26 8.51
C THR A 211 -23.28 5.44 9.74
N LEU A 212 -24.57 5.14 9.91
CA LEU A 212 -25.13 4.47 11.10
C LEU A 212 -24.77 5.18 12.42
N CYS A 213 -24.78 6.52 12.42
CA CYS A 213 -24.53 7.34 13.62
C CYS A 213 -25.62 7.21 14.69
N ARG A 214 -26.79 6.64 14.34
CA ARG A 214 -27.97 6.43 15.21
C ARG A 214 -28.65 7.70 15.73
N GLU A 215 -28.31 8.87 15.20
CA GLU A 215 -28.94 10.12 15.66
C GLU A 215 -30.43 10.21 15.26
N CYS A 216 -30.82 9.61 14.14
CA CYS A 216 -32.22 9.58 13.68
C CYS A 216 -33.15 8.71 14.54
N ILE A 217 -32.61 7.88 15.43
CA ILE A 217 -33.39 7.09 16.41
C ILE A 217 -33.23 7.64 17.83
N ARG A 218 -32.53 8.76 17.99
CA ARG A 218 -32.23 9.34 19.29
C ARG A 218 -33.33 10.32 19.74
N GLY A 219 -33.70 10.23 21.00
CA GLY A 219 -34.76 11.03 21.63
C GLY A 219 -36.04 10.23 21.81
N ASP A 220 -37.03 10.85 22.44
CA ASP A 220 -38.30 10.19 22.74
C ASP A 220 -39.06 9.84 21.44
N ASP A 221 -39.65 8.65 21.42
CA ASP A 221 -40.43 8.05 20.33
C ASP A 221 -39.71 7.75 19.00
N TRP A 222 -38.52 8.28 18.72
CA TRP A 222 -37.84 8.08 17.43
C TRP A 222 -37.50 6.62 17.10
N GLU A 223 -37.22 5.79 18.12
CA GLU A 223 -37.01 4.34 17.95
C GLU A 223 -38.27 3.59 17.43
N LYS A 224 -39.46 4.16 17.64
CA LYS A 224 -40.73 3.60 17.14
C LYS A 224 -41.03 4.03 15.70
N ARG A 225 -40.41 5.13 15.24
CA ARG A 225 -40.67 5.74 13.92
C ARG A 225 -39.65 5.31 12.86
N VAL A 226 -38.41 5.07 13.26
CA VAL A 226 -37.31 4.73 12.36
C VAL A 226 -36.57 3.49 12.84
N ALA A 227 -36.42 2.50 11.96
CA ALA A 227 -35.58 1.33 12.20
C ALA A 227 -34.31 1.38 11.36
N LEU A 228 -33.18 1.02 11.98
CA LEU A 228 -31.88 0.92 11.33
C LEU A 228 -31.45 -0.55 11.24
N HIS A 229 -31.30 -1.03 10.01
CA HIS A 229 -30.92 -2.39 9.68
C HIS A 229 -29.72 -2.41 8.70
N ARG A 230 -29.34 -3.61 8.30
CA ARG A 230 -28.28 -3.87 7.34
C ARG A 230 -28.71 -5.00 6.43
N VAL A 231 -28.53 -4.80 5.13
CA VAL A 231 -28.75 -5.84 4.13
C VAL A 231 -27.59 -6.84 4.23
N LYS A 232 -27.87 -8.06 4.70
CA LYS A 232 -26.84 -9.04 5.14
C LYS A 232 -25.96 -9.58 4.00
N ASP A 233 -26.47 -9.56 2.78
CA ASP A 233 -25.85 -10.07 1.56
C ASP A 233 -25.31 -8.96 0.65
N HIS A 234 -25.40 -7.68 1.05
CA HIS A 234 -24.89 -6.55 0.27
C HIS A 234 -23.71 -5.90 0.97
N PHE A 235 -22.51 -6.15 0.45
CA PHE A 235 -21.26 -5.60 0.95
C PHE A 235 -20.78 -4.41 0.11
N ILE A 236 -20.29 -3.38 0.79
CA ILE A 236 -19.67 -2.19 0.21
C ILE A 236 -18.20 -2.22 0.59
N PHE A 237 -17.35 -2.69 -0.32
CA PHE A 237 -15.91 -2.69 -0.15
C PHE A 237 -15.30 -1.31 -0.43
N THR A 238 -14.29 -0.97 0.34
CA THR A 238 -13.40 0.18 0.12
C THR A 238 -11.97 -0.33 0.15
N ILE A 239 -11.24 -0.14 -0.94
CA ILE A 239 -9.88 -0.63 -1.12
C ILE A 239 -9.01 0.54 -1.58
N GLU A 240 -8.05 0.93 -0.74
CA GLU A 240 -7.10 1.99 -1.03
C GLU A 240 -5.73 1.36 -1.27
N SER A 241 -5.22 1.44 -2.50
CA SER A 241 -3.90 0.92 -2.84
C SER A 241 -2.78 1.82 -2.32
N THR A 242 -1.67 1.23 -1.89
CA THR A 242 -0.43 1.99 -1.61
C THR A 242 0.26 2.46 -2.90
N GLY A 243 -0.19 1.98 -4.06
CA GLY A 243 0.18 2.49 -5.38
C GLY A 243 1.09 1.58 -6.20
N ALA A 244 1.43 0.39 -5.71
CA ALA A 244 2.16 -0.63 -6.48
C ALA A 244 1.32 -1.19 -7.65
N LEU A 245 0.05 -1.51 -7.38
CA LEU A 245 -0.96 -1.96 -8.35
C LEU A 245 -2.28 -1.21 -8.13
N PRO A 246 -3.13 -1.03 -9.15
CA PRO A 246 -4.42 -0.39 -8.97
C PRO A 246 -5.39 -1.27 -8.15
N PRO A 247 -6.33 -0.69 -7.38
CA PRO A 247 -7.21 -1.43 -6.47
C PRO A 247 -8.04 -2.55 -7.12
N GLU A 248 -8.52 -2.34 -8.34
CA GLU A 248 -9.30 -3.33 -9.09
C GLU A 248 -8.48 -4.59 -9.39
N VAL A 249 -7.19 -4.44 -9.71
CA VAL A 249 -6.28 -5.58 -9.91
C VAL A 249 -6.02 -6.27 -8.58
N LEU A 250 -5.82 -5.52 -7.49
CA LEU A 250 -5.61 -6.11 -6.17
C LEU A 250 -6.78 -6.99 -5.72
N PHE A 251 -8.01 -6.54 -5.95
CA PHE A 251 -9.20 -7.34 -5.63
C PHE A 251 -9.27 -8.61 -6.47
N THR A 252 -9.03 -8.52 -7.78
CA THR A 252 -8.99 -9.69 -8.66
C THR A 252 -7.92 -10.70 -8.24
N GLU A 253 -6.70 -10.24 -7.92
CA GLU A 253 -5.63 -11.12 -7.46
C GLU A 253 -5.95 -11.76 -6.10
N ALA A 254 -6.64 -11.06 -5.20
CA ALA A 254 -7.08 -11.63 -3.92
C ALA A 254 -8.09 -12.79 -4.12
N VAL A 255 -9.01 -12.67 -5.09
CA VAL A 255 -9.96 -13.74 -5.42
C VAL A 255 -9.23 -14.95 -6.02
N LYS A 256 -8.27 -14.73 -6.93
CA LYS A 256 -7.46 -15.82 -7.50
C LYS A 256 -6.68 -16.57 -6.44
N ILE A 257 -6.09 -15.87 -5.48
CA ILE A 257 -5.37 -16.52 -4.37
C ILE A 257 -6.31 -17.43 -3.58
N LEU A 258 -7.55 -17.00 -3.32
CA LEU A 258 -8.54 -17.84 -2.64
C LEU A 258 -8.92 -19.07 -3.48
N GLU A 259 -9.09 -18.91 -4.79
CA GLU A 259 -9.33 -20.00 -5.74
C GLU A 259 -8.18 -21.03 -5.72
N ASP A 260 -6.94 -20.56 -5.88
CA ASP A 260 -5.73 -21.40 -5.83
C ASP A 260 -5.59 -22.16 -4.50
N GLU A 261 -5.95 -21.51 -3.37
CA GLU A 261 -5.95 -22.16 -2.06
C GLU A 261 -6.98 -23.29 -1.97
N CYS A 262 -8.18 -23.09 -2.51
CA CYS A 262 -9.20 -24.14 -2.58
C CYS A 262 -8.76 -25.29 -3.49
N GLU A 263 -8.22 -25.00 -4.66
CA GLU A 263 -7.72 -26.02 -5.60
C GLU A 263 -6.60 -26.87 -5.00
N ARG A 264 -5.67 -26.25 -4.28
CA ARG A 264 -4.60 -26.97 -3.57
C ARG A 264 -5.17 -27.96 -2.57
N VAL A 265 -6.16 -27.56 -1.76
CA VAL A 265 -6.80 -28.44 -0.79
C VAL A 265 -7.52 -29.60 -1.48
N ILE A 266 -8.22 -29.34 -2.59
CA ILE A 266 -8.89 -30.40 -3.37
C ILE A 266 -7.86 -31.41 -3.89
N THR A 267 -6.76 -30.93 -4.47
CA THR A 267 -5.69 -31.76 -5.05
C THR A 267 -5.00 -32.63 -4.00
N GLU A 268 -4.80 -32.13 -2.79
CA GLU A 268 -4.21 -32.89 -1.68
C GLU A 268 -5.15 -33.98 -1.13
N LEU A 269 -6.46 -33.83 -1.31
CA LEU A 269 -7.48 -34.76 -0.83
C LEU A 269 -7.89 -35.83 -1.85
N SER A 270 -7.63 -35.60 -3.14
CA SER A 270 -7.92 -36.53 -4.26
C SER A 270 -6.79 -37.52 -4.49
#